data_AF-T0TYP6-F1
#
_entry.id   AF-T0TYP6-F1
#
_cell.length_a   1.000
_cell.length_b   1.000
_cell.length_c   1.000
_cell.angle_alpha   90.00
_cell.angle_beta   90.00
_cell.angle_gamma   90.00
#
_symmetry.space_group_name_H-M   'P 1'
#
loop_
_entity.id
_entity.type
_entity.pdbx_description
1 polymer ?
#
loop_
_entity_poly.entity_id
_entity_poly.type
_entity_poly.pdbx_seq_one_letter_code
_entity_poly.pdbx_strand_id
1 'polypeptide(L)'
;MATIKEVKEQLATLTDLDDHRWATFEEDSRTGVQTAIKQRRKAILAEIAEDERLETMLNYEKLLYAQGVELIAGVDEVGRGPLAGPVVAAAVILPKLCKIKGLNDSKKSQNQNIKPSISR
;
A
#
# COMPACT_ATOMS: atom_id res chain seq x y z
N MET A 1 -24.46 26.34 7.83
CA MET A 1 -24.13 25.33 6.81
C MET A 1 -22.62 25.39 6.58
N ALA A 2 -21.89 24.32 6.87
CA ALA A 2 -20.44 24.29 6.67
C ALA A 2 -20.10 24.46 5.18
N THR A 3 -19.02 25.18 4.90
CA THR A 3 -18.47 25.33 3.56
C THR A 3 -17.95 23.98 3.04
N ILE A 4 -17.85 23.83 1.72
CA ILE A 4 -17.31 22.60 1.10
C ILE A 4 -15.87 22.34 1.56
N LYS A 5 -15.11 23.40 1.85
CA LYS A 5 -13.74 23.32 2.36
C LYS A 5 -13.69 22.68 3.75
N GLU A 6 -14.53 23.17 4.68
CA GLU A 6 -14.61 22.62 6.04
C GLU A 6 -15.04 21.15 6.05
N VAL A 7 -15.99 20.77 5.19
CA VAL A 7 -16.42 19.37 5.05
C VAL A 7 -15.27 18.48 4.55
N LYS A 8 -14.46 18.95 3.59
CA LYS A 8 -13.27 18.22 3.13
C LYS A 8 -12.22 18.05 4.22
N GLU A 9 -11.99 19.08 5.03
CA GLU A 9 -11.08 19.01 6.16
C GLU A 9 -11.56 18.00 7.21
N GLN A 10 -12.86 17.99 7.51
CA GLN A 10 -13.44 16.99 8.41
C GLN A 10 -13.35 15.56 7.84
N LEU A 11 -13.65 15.37 6.55
CA LEU A 11 -13.50 14.08 5.87
C LEU A 11 -12.05 13.57 5.90
N ALA A 12 -11.06 14.46 5.79
CA ALA A 12 -9.65 14.08 5.86
C ALA A 12 -9.26 13.46 7.22
N THR A 13 -9.99 13.78 8.29
CA THR A 13 -9.76 13.20 9.63
C THR A 13 -10.34 11.79 9.79
N LEU A 14 -11.23 11.34 8.89
CA LEU A 14 -11.84 10.01 8.96
C LEU A 14 -10.81 8.97 8.54
N THR A 15 -10.46 8.05 9.43
CA THR A 15 -9.55 6.93 9.12
C THR A 15 -10.28 5.61 8.90
N ASP A 16 -11.52 5.52 9.38
CA ASP A 16 -12.33 4.30 9.37
C ASP A 16 -13.54 4.47 8.43
N LEU A 17 -13.92 3.38 7.76
CA LEU A 17 -15.11 3.30 6.91
C LEU A 17 -16.40 3.15 7.71
N ASP A 18 -16.34 2.65 8.95
CA ASP A 18 -17.50 2.43 9.82
C ASP A 18 -17.84 3.64 10.72
N ASP A 19 -17.14 4.76 10.54
CA ASP A 19 -17.38 5.97 11.33
C ASP A 19 -18.80 6.53 11.11
N HIS A 20 -19.57 6.67 12.19
CA HIS A 20 -20.93 7.23 12.16
C HIS A 20 -21.04 8.59 11.46
N ARG A 21 -19.97 9.39 11.43
CA ARG A 21 -19.94 10.70 10.74
C ARG A 21 -20.17 10.61 9.25
N TRP A 22 -19.94 9.45 8.62
CA TRP A 22 -20.24 9.25 7.19
C TRP A 22 -21.71 9.52 6.87
N ALA A 23 -22.64 9.08 7.73
CA ALA A 23 -24.07 9.29 7.52
C ALA A 23 -24.42 10.78 7.42
N THR A 24 -23.83 11.59 8.31
CA THR A 24 -24.03 13.05 8.31
C THR A 24 -23.49 13.72 7.05
N PHE A 25 -22.38 13.23 6.49
CA PHE A 25 -21.84 13.78 5.24
C PHE A 25 -22.63 13.33 4.00
N GLU A 26 -23.22 12.13 4.02
CA GLU A 26 -24.01 11.61 2.92
C GLU A 26 -25.34 12.34 2.73
N GLU A 27 -25.90 12.92 3.79
CA GLU A 27 -27.08 13.81 3.73
C GLU A 27 -26.82 15.07 2.88
N ASP A 28 -25.56 15.47 2.70
CA ASP A 28 -25.17 16.66 1.96
C ASP A 28 -25.17 16.40 0.44
N SER A 29 -26.23 16.84 -0.25
CA SER A 29 -26.40 16.63 -1.69
C SER A 29 -25.45 17.42 -2.60
N ARG A 30 -24.57 18.27 -2.07
CA ARG A 30 -23.65 19.08 -2.89
C ARG A 30 -22.65 18.17 -3.60
N THR A 31 -22.54 18.32 -4.92
CA THR A 31 -21.66 17.51 -5.77
C THR A 31 -20.19 17.51 -5.32
N GLY A 32 -19.70 18.65 -4.81
CA GLY A 32 -18.35 18.78 -4.27
C GLY A 32 -18.11 17.97 -2.98
N VAL A 33 -19.14 17.81 -2.14
CA VAL A 33 -19.09 17.01 -0.91
C VAL A 33 -19.19 15.52 -1.26
N GLN A 34 -20.13 15.14 -2.12
CA GLN A 34 -20.30 13.77 -2.61
C GLN A 34 -19.03 13.23 -3.29
N THR A 35 -18.35 14.08 -4.07
CA THR A 35 -17.05 13.71 -4.68
C THR A 35 -15.96 13.52 -3.63
N ALA A 36 -15.92 14.39 -2.61
CA ALA A 36 -14.96 14.29 -1.52
C ALA A 36 -15.15 13.01 -0.69
N ILE A 37 -16.40 12.61 -0.41
CA ILE A 37 -16.74 11.37 0.29
C ILE A 37 -16.18 10.16 -0.49
N LYS A 38 -16.47 10.09 -1.79
CA LYS A 38 -15.98 9.00 -2.66
C LYS A 38 -14.45 8.94 -2.69
N GLN A 39 -13.79 10.09 -2.79
CA GLN A 39 -12.33 10.19 -2.79
C GLN A 39 -11.74 9.70 -1.46
N ARG A 40 -12.30 10.12 -0.33
CA ARG A 40 -11.78 9.71 0.98
C ARG A 40 -12.00 8.22 1.24
N ARG A 41 -13.17 7.66 0.93
CA ARG A 41 -13.41 6.21 1.03
C ARG A 41 -12.42 5.41 0.20
N LYS A 42 -12.20 5.83 -1.05
CA LYS A 42 -11.20 5.20 -1.93
C LYS A 42 -9.80 5.28 -1.33
N ALA A 43 -9.43 6.41 -0.72
CA ALA A 43 -8.13 6.57 -0.08
C ALA A 43 -7.96 5.64 1.13
N ILE A 44 -8.97 5.51 1.99
CA ILE A 44 -8.93 4.58 3.14
C ILE A 44 -8.80 3.13 2.66
N LEU A 45 -9.58 2.72 1.65
CA LEU A 45 -9.47 1.38 1.04
C LEU A 45 -8.08 1.12 0.45
N ALA A 46 -7.48 2.13 -0.21
CA ALA A 46 -6.13 2.00 -0.76
C ALA A 46 -5.07 1.88 0.35
N GLU A 47 -5.25 2.57 1.48
CA GLU A 47 -4.37 2.44 2.65
C GLU A 47 -4.47 1.05 3.28
N ILE A 48 -5.68 0.54 3.48
CA ILE A 48 -5.92 -0.83 3.96
C ILE A 48 -5.25 -1.86 3.03
N ALA A 49 -5.45 -1.74 1.71
CA ALA A 49 -4.87 -2.66 0.73
C ALA A 49 -3.33 -2.60 0.72
N GLU A 50 -2.73 -1.42 0.91
CA GLU A 50 -1.28 -1.26 1.03
C GLU A 50 -0.76 -1.90 2.32
N ASP A 51 -1.47 -1.73 3.44
CA ASP A 51 -1.11 -2.37 4.70
C ASP A 51 -1.18 -3.89 4.59
N GLU A 52 -2.23 -4.46 3.98
CA GLU A 52 -2.34 -5.90 3.70
C GLU A 52 -1.22 -6.41 2.78
N ARG A 53 -0.84 -5.62 1.77
CA ARG A 53 0.29 -5.93 0.89
C ARG A 53 1.60 -5.99 1.67
N LEU A 54 1.86 -5.00 2.52
CA LEU A 54 3.05 -4.95 3.37
C LEU A 54 3.06 -6.12 4.36
N GLU A 55 1.92 -6.44 4.97
CA GLU A 55 1.75 -7.60 5.84
C GLU A 55 2.11 -8.92 5.13
N THR A 56 1.63 -9.09 3.90
CA THR A 56 1.95 -10.25 3.07
C THR A 56 3.44 -10.32 2.74
N MET A 57 4.06 -9.19 2.42
CA MET A 57 5.48 -9.11 2.06
C MET A 57 6.40 -9.48 3.23
N LEU A 58 5.98 -9.18 4.47
CA LEU A 58 6.74 -9.47 5.69
C LEU A 58 6.53 -10.90 6.22
N ASN A 59 5.77 -11.76 5.52
CA ASN A 59 5.41 -13.09 6.03
C ASN A 59 6.64 -13.98 6.31
N TYR A 60 7.64 -13.97 5.43
CA TYR A 60 8.88 -14.73 5.62
C TYR A 60 9.65 -14.28 6.86
N GLU A 61 9.77 -12.97 7.07
CA GLU A 61 10.46 -12.42 8.24
C GLU A 61 9.73 -12.79 9.53
N LYS A 62 8.40 -12.71 9.54
CA LYS A 62 7.58 -13.12 10.69
C LYS A 62 7.76 -14.57 11.07
N LEU A 63 7.80 -15.47 10.09
CA LEU A 63 8.06 -16.89 10.33
C LEU A 63 9.44 -17.12 10.96
N LEU A 64 10.46 -16.42 10.47
CA LEU A 64 11.82 -16.50 11.03
C LEU A 64 11.90 -15.90 12.44
N TYR A 65 11.23 -14.77 12.69
CA TYR A 65 11.12 -14.20 14.05
C TYR A 65 10.44 -15.17 15.02
N ALA A 66 9.36 -15.86 14.59
CA ALA A 66 8.69 -16.86 15.40
C ALA A 66 9.57 -18.08 15.73
N GLN A 67 10.59 -18.35 14.91
CA GLN A 67 11.60 -19.38 15.15
C GLN A 67 12.79 -18.89 16.01
N GLY A 68 12.75 -17.64 16.47
CA GLY A 68 13.81 -17.05 17.32
C GLY A 68 14.97 -16.42 16.53
N VAL A 69 14.87 -16.30 15.20
CA VAL A 69 15.87 -15.58 14.39
C VAL A 69 15.74 -14.09 14.67
N GLU A 70 16.80 -13.44 15.13
CA GLU A 70 16.71 -12.03 15.55
C GLU A 70 17.15 -11.03 14.48
N LEU A 71 18.08 -11.43 13.62
CA LEU A 71 18.70 -10.59 12.61
C LEU A 71 18.40 -11.18 11.23
N ILE A 72 17.65 -10.44 10.42
CA ILE A 72 17.27 -10.85 9.06
C ILE A 72 17.80 -9.80 8.10
N ALA A 73 18.61 -10.22 7.14
CA ALA A 73 19.16 -9.35 6.10
C ALA A 73 18.45 -9.59 4.76
N GLY A 74 17.86 -8.54 4.19
CA GLY A 74 17.44 -8.54 2.79
C GLY A 74 18.64 -8.27 1.88
N VAL A 75 18.76 -9.03 0.79
CA VAL A 75 19.87 -8.93 -0.17
C VAL A 75 19.32 -8.68 -1.57
N ASP A 76 19.90 -7.75 -2.32
CA ASP A 76 19.56 -7.49 -3.73
C ASP A 76 20.79 -7.09 -4.53
N GLU A 77 20.78 -7.37 -5.84
CA GLU A 77 21.85 -7.07 -6.78
C GLU A 77 21.42 -6.21 -7.97
N VAL A 78 22.35 -5.35 -8.42
CA VAL A 78 22.20 -4.50 -9.59
C VAL A 78 23.35 -4.77 -10.56
N GLY A 79 23.06 -4.71 -11.86
CA GLY A 79 24.09 -4.84 -12.91
C GLY A 79 24.22 -6.21 -13.57
N ARG A 80 23.25 -7.14 -13.38
CA ARG A 80 23.27 -8.45 -14.06
C ARG A 80 22.90 -8.43 -15.56
N GLY A 81 22.37 -7.31 -16.05
CA GLY A 81 21.84 -7.16 -17.42
C GLY A 81 22.77 -6.47 -18.44
N PRO A 82 23.59 -5.47 -18.07
CA PRO A 82 24.55 -4.85 -18.97
C PRO A 82 25.64 -5.79 -19.48
N LEU A 83 26.14 -5.54 -20.70
CA LEU A 83 27.21 -6.32 -21.36
C LEU A 83 28.58 -6.16 -20.68
N ALA A 84 28.81 -5.03 -20.00
CA ALA A 84 30.01 -4.73 -19.26
C ALA A 84 29.69 -3.80 -18.07
N GLY A 85 30.51 -3.89 -17.03
CA GLY A 85 30.34 -3.18 -15.76
C GLY A 85 30.25 -4.15 -14.57
N PRO A 86 30.56 -3.70 -13.34
CA PRO A 86 30.51 -4.55 -12.17
C PRO A 86 29.07 -4.90 -11.78
N VAL A 87 28.87 -6.10 -11.24
CA VAL A 87 27.67 -6.44 -10.48
C VAL A 87 27.89 -5.96 -9.04
N VAL A 88 26.92 -5.23 -8.50
CA VAL A 88 26.96 -4.73 -7.13
C VAL A 88 25.80 -5.34 -6.36
N ALA A 89 26.10 -5.96 -5.22
CA ALA A 89 25.11 -6.49 -4.29
C ALA A 89 25.12 -5.69 -2.99
N ALA A 90 23.95 -5.56 -2.34
CA ALA A 90 23.79 -4.93 -1.05
C ALA A 90 23.02 -5.84 -0.09
N ALA A 91 23.32 -5.75 1.20
CA ALA A 91 22.60 -6.44 2.27
C ALA A 91 22.17 -5.42 3.34
N VAL A 92 20.91 -5.47 3.76
CA VAL A 92 20.34 -4.54 4.74
C VAL A 92 19.57 -5.31 5.80
N ILE A 93 19.85 -5.03 7.08
CA ILE A 93 19.07 -5.51 8.22
C ILE A 93 18.18 -4.36 8.68
N LEU A 94 16.86 -4.55 8.64
CA LEU A 94 15.90 -3.58 9.14
C LEU A 94 15.52 -3.88 10.60
N PRO A 95 15.07 -2.87 11.37
CA PRO A 95 14.46 -3.11 12.67
C PRO A 95 13.25 -4.05 12.55
N LYS A 96 13.00 -4.86 13.58
CA LYS A 96 11.86 -5.79 13.62
C LYS A 96 10.55 -5.04 13.34
N LEU A 97 9.68 -5.65 12.52
CA LEU A 97 8.36 -5.13 12.17
C LEU A 97 8.37 -3.75 11.47
N CYS A 98 9.48 -3.36 10.85
CA CYS A 98 9.56 -2.11 10.11
C CYS A 98 8.70 -2.17 8.83
N LYS A 99 7.59 -1.43 8.82
CA LYS A 99 6.76 -1.23 7.61
C LYS A 99 7.20 0.04 6.91
N ILE A 100 7.89 -0.10 5.78
CA ILE A 100 8.26 1.04 4.93
C ILE A 100 7.14 1.27 3.91
N LYS A 101 6.27 2.25 4.17
CA LYS A 101 5.20 2.64 3.23
C LYS A 101 5.80 3.02 1.88
N GLY A 102 5.22 2.52 0.79
CA GLY A 102 5.70 2.83 -0.56
C GLY A 102 7.00 2.14 -0.98
N LEU A 103 7.48 1.17 -0.19
CA LEU A 103 8.54 0.25 -0.64
C LEU A 103 7.99 -0.56 -1.82
N ASN A 104 8.31 -0.10 -3.03
CA ASN A 104 8.00 -0.75 -4.28
C ASN A 104 9.23 -1.54 -4.71
N ASP A 105 9.02 -2.79 -5.12
CA ASP A 105 10.00 -3.47 -5.97
C ASP A 105 10.14 -2.64 -7.26
N SER A 106 11.33 -2.09 -7.47
CA SER A 106 11.67 -1.22 -8.60
C SER A 106 11.46 -1.89 -9.96
N LYS A 107 11.16 -3.20 -9.99
CA LYS A 107 10.87 -3.97 -11.20
C LYS A 107 9.39 -4.34 -11.33
N LYS A 108 8.48 -3.38 -11.11
CA LYS A 108 7.06 -3.51 -11.53
C LYS A 108 6.98 -3.57 -13.06
N SER A 109 7.16 -4.77 -13.61
CA SER A 109 6.89 -5.09 -15.01
C SER A 109 5.40 -4.91 -15.25
N GLN A 110 5.00 -3.85 -15.94
CA GLN A 110 3.63 -3.67 -16.43
C GLN A 110 3.37 -4.64 -17.58
N ASN A 111 3.20 -5.94 -17.30
CA ASN A 111 2.67 -6.89 -18.26
C ASN A 111 2.23 -8.20 -17.60
N GLN A 112 0.97 -8.26 -17.19
CA GLN A 112 0.25 -9.53 -17.04
C GLN A 112 -1.13 -9.40 -17.71
N ASN A 113 -1.12 -9.47 -19.04
CA ASN A 113 -2.30 -9.90 -19.80
C ASN A 113 -2.39 -11.43 -19.67
N ILE A 114 -3.05 -11.92 -18.62
CA ILE A 114 -3.43 -13.33 -18.53
C ILE A 114 -4.68 -13.50 -19.39
N LYS A 115 -4.51 -13.92 -20.64
CA LYS A 115 -5.64 -14.46 -21.43
C LYS A 115 -5.92 -15.88 -20.93
N PRO A 116 -7.16 -16.23 -20.56
CA PRO A 116 -7.49 -17.62 -20.24
C PRO A 116 -7.46 -18.45 -21.52
N SER A 117 -6.59 -19.45 -21.56
CA SER A 117 -6.62 -20.51 -22.55
C SER A 117 -7.81 -21.43 -22.25
N ILE A 118 -8.91 -21.24 -22.97
CA ILE A 118 -10.00 -22.22 -23.05
C ILE A 118 -9.51 -23.34 -23.97
N SER A 119 -9.11 -24.48 -23.40
CA SER A 119 -8.93 -25.72 -24.16
C SER A 119 -10.31 -26.31 -24.48
N ARG A 120 -10.51 -26.64 -25.75
CA ARG A 120 -11.62 -27.48 -26.23
C ARG A 120 -11.50 -28.90 -25.69
#